data_AF-X0V5Y6-F1
#
_entry.id   AF-X0V5Y6-F1
#
_cell.length_a   1.000
_cell.length_b   1.000
_cell.length_c   1.000
_cell.angle_alpha   90.00
_cell.angle_beta   90.00
_cell.angle_gamma   90.00
#
_symmetry.space_group_name_H-M   'P 1'
#
loop_
_entity.id
_entity.type
_entity.pdbx_description
1 polymer ?
#
loop_
_entity_poly.entity_id
_entity_poly.type
_entity_poly.pdbx_seq_one_letter_code
_entity_poly.pdbx_strand_id
1 'polypeptide(L)'
;REQKFYDHVKGSFKESLSSFNLSPVKSFLTEAPYLIVAFAKKNEPYWNESIWICIGYTILKIQEERLASLTYTPPQMSFLNEILDISKKYKAVAILPVGYPNEKVDLSKRKRKLIDQLVRFIG
;
A
#
# COMPACT_ATOMS: atom_id res chain seq x y z
N ARG A 1 -3.20 -9.85 15.27
CA ARG A 1 -4.16 -8.77 14.90
C ARG A 1 -4.62 -8.90 13.45
N GLU A 2 -3.74 -9.23 12.50
CA GLU A 2 -4.08 -9.49 11.09
C GLU A 2 -4.88 -10.81 10.88
N GLN A 3 -4.58 -11.87 11.65
CA GLN A 3 -5.36 -13.13 11.64
C GLN A 3 -6.86 -12.87 11.86
N LYS A 4 -7.18 -12.05 12.87
CA LYS A 4 -8.56 -11.62 13.16
C LYS A 4 -9.21 -10.86 11.99
N PHE A 5 -8.45 -10.13 11.17
CA PHE A 5 -9.01 -9.49 9.98
C PHE A 5 -9.40 -10.53 8.92
N TYR A 6 -8.50 -11.46 8.59
CA TYR A 6 -8.78 -12.54 7.64
C TYR A 6 -9.93 -13.46 8.09
N ASP A 7 -10.08 -13.67 9.40
CA ASP A 7 -11.17 -14.46 9.99
C ASP A 7 -12.55 -13.77 9.81
N HIS A 8 -12.58 -12.43 9.74
CA HIS A 8 -13.82 -11.64 9.64
C HIS A 8 -14.17 -11.20 8.21
N VAL A 9 -13.27 -11.38 7.24
CA VAL A 9 -13.54 -11.06 5.84
C VAL A 9 -14.50 -12.10 5.24
N LYS A 10 -15.63 -11.66 4.69
CA LYS A 10 -16.70 -12.49 4.10
C LYS A 10 -17.05 -12.03 2.68
N GLY A 11 -17.66 -12.93 1.89
CA GLY A 11 -18.16 -12.64 0.55
C GLY A 11 -17.08 -12.48 -0.53
N SER A 12 -17.42 -11.78 -1.61
CA SER A 12 -16.59 -11.58 -2.81
C SER A 12 -15.21 -10.96 -2.55
N PHE A 13 -15.06 -10.26 -1.43
CA PHE A 13 -13.78 -9.72 -0.98
C PHE A 13 -12.83 -10.81 -0.46
N LYS A 14 -13.34 -11.85 0.21
CA LYS A 14 -12.54 -13.01 0.64
C LYS A 14 -12.05 -13.81 -0.56
N GLU A 15 -12.92 -14.03 -1.53
CA GLU A 15 -12.59 -14.74 -2.78
C GLU A 15 -11.52 -13.99 -3.58
N SER A 16 -11.66 -12.67 -3.70
CA SER A 16 -10.65 -11.82 -4.31
C SER A 16 -9.32 -11.86 -3.55
N LEU A 17 -9.33 -11.83 -2.21
CA LEU A 17 -8.12 -11.95 -1.40
C LEU A 17 -7.45 -13.32 -1.55
N SER A 18 -8.24 -14.38 -1.73
CA SER A 18 -7.76 -15.75 -1.91
C SER A 18 -7.10 -15.96 -3.28
N SER A 19 -7.50 -15.17 -4.29
CA SER A 19 -6.84 -15.15 -5.61
C SER A 19 -5.41 -14.58 -5.57
N PHE A 20 -5.07 -13.87 -4.50
CA PHE A 20 -3.71 -13.45 -4.23
C PHE A 20 -3.08 -14.49 -3.29
N ASN A 21 -1.98 -15.13 -3.71
CA ASN A 21 -1.14 -15.99 -2.86
C ASN A 21 -0.43 -15.15 -1.76
N LEU A 22 -1.21 -14.50 -0.90
CA LEU A 22 -0.74 -13.65 0.17
C LEU A 22 -0.38 -14.54 1.36
N SER A 23 0.91 -14.62 1.64
CA SER A 23 1.36 -15.20 2.91
C SER A 23 0.87 -14.32 4.07
N PRO A 24 0.39 -14.91 5.18
CA PRO A 24 0.18 -14.17 6.41
C PRO A 24 1.49 -13.56 6.95
N VAL A 25 2.64 -14.17 6.64
CA VAL A 25 3.97 -13.64 6.97
C VAL A 25 4.31 -12.51 5.99
N LYS A 26 4.48 -11.29 6.51
CA LYS A 26 4.83 -10.09 5.73
C LYS A 26 6.34 -9.82 5.82
N SER A 27 7.15 -10.71 5.24
CA SER A 27 8.62 -10.63 5.32
C SER A 27 9.18 -9.32 4.75
N PHE A 28 8.49 -8.72 3.78
CA PHE A 28 8.84 -7.41 3.24
C PHE A 28 8.88 -6.27 4.27
N LEU A 29 8.23 -6.40 5.43
CA LEU A 29 8.32 -5.41 6.52
C LEU A 29 9.63 -5.49 7.29
N THR A 30 10.34 -6.62 7.19
CA THR A 30 11.60 -6.88 7.90
C THR A 30 12.80 -7.00 6.96
N GLU A 31 12.58 -7.45 5.72
CA GLU A 31 13.61 -7.59 4.69
C GLU A 31 13.92 -6.28 3.99
N ALA A 32 12.94 -5.38 3.87
CA ALA A 32 13.18 -4.07 3.27
C ALA A 32 14.12 -3.26 4.17
N PRO A 33 15.21 -2.69 3.62
CA PRO A 33 16.15 -1.88 4.39
C PRO A 33 15.51 -0.61 4.95
N TYR A 34 14.43 -0.13 4.32
CA TYR A 34 13.70 1.05 4.76
C TYR A 34 12.20 0.83 4.75
N LEU A 35 11.50 1.45 5.69
CA LEU A 35 10.05 1.57 5.72
C LEU A 35 9.68 3.05 5.75
N ILE A 36 8.94 3.51 4.75
CA ILE A 36 8.34 4.84 4.75
C ILE A 36 6.90 4.71 5.22
N VAL A 37 6.55 5.35 6.33
CA VAL A 37 5.16 5.38 6.82
C VAL A 37 4.54 6.72 6.45
N ALA A 38 3.50 6.70 5.62
CA ALA A 38 2.79 7.89 5.21
C ALA A 38 1.71 8.25 6.25
N PHE A 39 1.78 9.48 6.75
CA PHE A 39 0.82 10.04 7.70
C PHE A 39 0.11 11.25 7.10
N ALA A 40 -1.20 11.36 7.34
CA ALA A 40 -2.00 12.51 6.92
C ALA A 40 -2.73 13.15 8.11
N LYS A 41 -2.87 14.47 8.09
CA LYS A 41 -3.61 15.21 9.12
C LYS A 41 -5.10 15.18 8.79
N LYS A 42 -5.86 14.33 9.49
CA LYS A 42 -7.25 13.95 9.15
C LYS A 42 -8.29 15.09 9.08
N ASN A 43 -7.94 16.29 9.54
CA ASN A 43 -8.84 17.44 9.62
C ASN A 43 -8.53 18.52 8.57
N GLU A 44 -7.53 18.31 7.72
CA GLU A 44 -7.23 19.24 6.62
C GLU A 44 -8.13 18.95 5.41
N PRO A 45 -8.53 19.97 4.63
CA PRO A 45 -9.25 19.76 3.38
C PRO A 45 -8.50 18.80 2.45
N TYR A 46 -9.22 17.85 1.85
CA TYR A 46 -8.70 16.88 0.89
C TYR A 46 -7.50 16.03 1.39
N TRP A 47 -7.33 15.90 2.71
CA TRP A 47 -6.16 15.23 3.29
C TRP A 47 -5.95 13.81 2.74
N ASN A 48 -7.03 13.11 2.39
CA ASN A 48 -6.97 11.73 1.90
C ASN A 48 -6.55 11.69 0.43
N GLU A 49 -7.17 12.51 -0.43
CA GLU A 49 -6.82 12.61 -1.84
C GLU A 49 -5.37 13.09 -2.00
N SER A 50 -4.98 14.13 -1.25
CA SER A 50 -3.63 14.69 -1.30
C SER A 50 -2.56 13.69 -0.89
N ILE A 51 -2.77 12.91 0.19
CA ILE A 51 -1.76 11.94 0.62
C ILE A 51 -1.62 10.77 -0.37
N TRP A 52 -2.72 10.34 -1.01
CA TRP A 52 -2.64 9.29 -2.03
C TRP A 52 -1.95 9.75 -3.31
N ILE A 53 -2.14 11.01 -3.71
CA ILE A 53 -1.37 11.61 -4.80
C ILE A 53 0.12 11.66 -4.43
N CYS A 54 0.45 12.10 -3.21
CA CYS A 54 1.82 12.12 -2.70
C CYS A 54 2.46 10.73 -2.73
N ILE A 55 1.77 9.71 -2.21
CA ILE A 55 2.22 8.30 -2.26
C ILE A 55 2.48 7.85 -3.70
N GLY A 56 1.61 8.22 -4.65
CA GLY A 56 1.81 7.94 -6.07
C GLY A 56 3.13 8.50 -6.60
N TYR A 57 3.40 9.78 -6.33
CA TYR A 57 4.68 10.41 -6.70
C TYR A 57 5.88 9.78 -5.99
N THR A 58 5.74 9.43 -4.71
CA THR A 58 6.80 8.75 -3.95
C THR A 58 7.16 7.41 -4.60
N ILE A 59 6.17 6.62 -5.01
CA ILE A 59 6.41 5.33 -5.69
C ILE A 59 7.11 5.54 -7.04
N LEU A 60 6.70 6.55 -7.81
CA LEU A 60 7.38 6.90 -9.06
C LEU A 60 8.84 7.25 -8.81
N LYS A 61 9.12 8.07 -7.78
CA LYS A 61 10.48 8.47 -7.44
C LYS A 61 11.33 7.29 -6.97
N ILE A 62 10.78 6.40 -6.14
CA ILE A 62 11.44 5.15 -5.73
C ILE A 62 11.84 4.33 -6.98
N GLN A 63 10.93 4.22 -7.95
CA GLN A 63 11.19 3.49 -9.18
C GLN A 63 12.26 4.16 -10.07
N GLU A 64 12.28 5.49 -10.16
CA GLU A 64 13.34 6.24 -10.86
C GLU A 64 14.74 5.95 -10.27
N GLU A 65 14.83 5.82 -8.95
CA GLU A 65 16.06 5.44 -8.23
C GLU A 65 16.39 3.93 -8.35
N ARG A 66 15.67 3.19 -9.20
CA ARG A 66 15.81 1.74 -9.42
C ARG A 66 15.58 0.90 -8.15
N LEU A 67 14.81 1.44 -7.22
CA LEU A 67 14.32 0.73 -6.05
C LEU A 67 12.91 0.21 -6.30
N ALA A 68 12.48 -0.75 -5.48
CA ALA A 68 11.15 -1.31 -5.49
C ALA A 68 10.41 -0.98 -4.19
N SER A 69 9.09 -0.89 -4.30
CA SER A 69 8.20 -0.73 -3.16
C SER A 69 6.83 -1.32 -3.46
N LEU A 70 6.06 -1.58 -2.42
CA LEU A 70 4.64 -1.89 -2.49
C LEU A 70 3.85 -0.99 -1.54
N THR A 71 2.56 -0.79 -1.82
CA THR A 71 1.68 -0.05 -0.93
C THR A 71 1.00 -1.02 0.03
N TYR A 72 1.37 -0.99 1.31
CA TYR A 72 0.75 -1.82 2.34
C TYR A 72 -0.17 -0.99 3.25
N THR A 73 -1.44 -1.40 3.35
CA THR A 73 -2.49 -0.73 4.13
C THR A 73 -3.13 -1.66 5.15
N PRO A 74 -2.42 -2.00 6.25
CA PRO A 74 -2.98 -2.90 7.25
C PRO A 74 -4.24 -2.30 7.91
N PRO A 75 -5.21 -3.14 8.30
CA PRO A 75 -6.51 -2.69 8.79
C PRO A 75 -6.46 -1.90 10.11
N GLN A 76 -5.36 -2.00 10.87
CA GLN A 76 -5.15 -1.26 12.11
C GLN A 76 -3.74 -0.67 12.13
N MET A 77 -3.64 0.63 11.91
CA MET A 77 -2.36 1.36 11.85
C MET A 77 -2.14 2.34 13.00
N SER A 78 -3.08 2.47 13.94
CA SER A 78 -2.96 3.42 15.07
C SER A 78 -1.74 3.14 15.96
N PHE A 79 -1.27 1.89 16.01
CA PHE A 79 -0.08 1.52 16.77
C PHE A 79 1.20 2.21 16.24
N LEU A 80 1.23 2.58 14.95
CA LEU A 80 2.38 3.28 14.36
C LEU A 80 2.56 4.67 14.94
N ASN A 81 1.46 5.33 15.34
CA ASN A 81 1.54 6.62 16.02
C ASN A 81 2.29 6.49 17.37
N GLU A 82 2.06 5.41 18.10
CA GLU A 82 2.69 5.19 19.41
C GLU A 82 4.17 4.83 19.26
N ILE A 83 4.51 3.94 18.33
CA ILE A 83 5.89 3.50 18.11
C ILE A 83 6.77 4.62 17.54
N LEU A 84 6.21 5.47 16.67
CA LEU A 84 6.96 6.54 15.99
C LEU A 84 6.80 7.91 16.65
N ASP A 85 6.20 7.98 17.85
CA ASP A 85 5.91 9.22 18.58
C ASP A 85 5.19 10.30 17.73
N ILE A 86 4.23 9.86 16.91
CA ILE A 86 3.43 10.74 16.07
C ILE A 86 2.10 11.04 16.75
N SER A 87 1.82 12.33 16.95
CA SER A 87 0.55 12.82 17.51
C SER A 87 -0.68 12.18 16.85
N LYS A 88 -1.69 11.82 17.66
CA LYS A 88 -2.97 11.24 17.24
C LYS A 88 -3.79 12.14 16.28
N LYS A 89 -3.37 13.39 16.05
CA LYS A 89 -3.94 14.26 15.01
C LYS A 89 -3.62 13.78 13.59
N TYR A 90 -2.56 12.99 13.43
CA TYR A 90 -2.21 12.34 12.18
C TYR A 90 -2.70 10.90 12.15
N LYS A 91 -3.13 10.47 10.97
CA LYS A 91 -3.55 9.11 10.67
C LYS A 91 -2.53 8.48 9.72
N ALA A 92 -1.96 7.34 10.11
CA ALA A 92 -1.20 6.52 9.18
C ALA A 92 -2.13 5.98 8.06
N VAL A 93 -1.69 6.10 6.82
CA VAL A 93 -2.48 5.71 5.63
C VAL A 93 -1.86 4.57 4.84
N ALA A 94 -0.54 4.45 4.82
CA ALA A 94 0.18 3.39 4.14
C ALA A 94 1.59 3.21 4.71
N ILE A 95 2.12 2.00 4.58
CA ILE A 95 3.53 1.67 4.77
C ILE A 95 4.08 1.33 3.38
N LEU A 96 5.20 1.95 3.01
CA LEU A 96 5.95 1.69 1.79
C LEU A 96 7.29 1.05 2.17
N PRO A 97 7.43 -0.28 2.09
CA PRO A 97 8.72 -0.94 2.23
C PRO A 97 9.57 -0.63 1.00
N VAL A 98 10.78 -0.11 1.19
CA VAL A 98 11.66 0.34 0.10
C VAL A 98 12.99 -0.41 0.14
N GLY A 99 13.40 -0.93 -1.00
CA GLY A 99 14.67 -1.63 -1.14
C GLY A 99 14.96 -2.09 -2.56
N TYR A 100 16.04 -2.85 -2.73
CA TYR A 100 16.29 -3.55 -3.99
C TYR A 100 15.30 -4.70 -4.15
N PRO A 101 14.76 -4.93 -5.36
CA PRO A 101 13.86 -6.04 -5.61
C PRO A 101 14.60 -7.37 -5.41
N ASN A 102 14.12 -8.19 -4.48
CA ASN A 102 14.68 -9.51 -4.19
C ASN A 102 14.31 -10.57 -5.25
N GLU A 103 13.31 -10.29 -6.07
CA GLU A 103 12.74 -11.22 -7.04
C GLU A 103 12.74 -10.63 -8.45
N LYS A 104 12.95 -11.47 -9.46
CA LYS A 104 12.60 -11.09 -10.84
C LYS A 104 11.08 -10.95 -10.92
N VAL A 105 10.61 -9.72 -11.15
CA VAL A 105 9.18 -9.43 -11.30
C VAL A 105 8.68 -10.09 -12.58
N ASP A 106 7.81 -11.08 -12.44
CA ASP A 106 7.08 -11.67 -13.57
C ASP A 106 5.89 -10.78 -13.94
N LEU A 107 6.07 -9.98 -15.00
CA LEU A 107 5.06 -9.06 -15.53
C LEU A 107 3.83 -9.79 -16.12
N SER A 108 3.93 -11.09 -16.41
CA SER A 108 2.82 -11.88 -16.95
C SER A 108 1.74 -12.19 -15.92
N LYS A 109 2.08 -12.20 -14.63
CA LYS A 109 1.17 -12.56 -13.53
C LYS A 109 0.05 -11.54 -13.31
N ARG A 110 0.24 -10.27 -13.71
CA ARG A 110 -0.74 -9.19 -13.53
C ARG A 110 -0.75 -8.22 -14.70
N LYS A 111 -1.50 -8.57 -15.74
CA LYS A 111 -1.74 -7.67 -16.87
C LYS A 111 -2.62 -6.50 -16.43
N ARG A 112 -2.18 -5.27 -16.74
CA ARG A 112 -3.03 -4.08 -16.60
C ARG A 112 -4.13 -4.13 -17.65
N LYS A 113 -5.30 -3.56 -17.32
CA LYS A 113 -6.35 -3.31 -18.30
C LYS A 113 -5.80 -2.44 -19.42
N LEU A 114 -6.32 -2.66 -20.63
CA LEU A 114 -5.98 -1.84 -21.79
C LEU A 114 -6.59 -0.44 -21.63
N ILE A 115 -6.00 0.55 -22.30
CA ILE A 115 -6.38 1.96 -22.13
C ILE A 115 -7.82 2.25 -22.57
N ASP A 116 -8.29 1.57 -23.62
CA ASP A 116 -9.65 1.61 -24.17
C ASP A 116 -10.69 1.06 -23.18
N GLN A 117 -10.28 0.20 -22.25
CA GLN A 117 -11.13 -0.30 -21.16
C GLN A 117 -11.23 0.69 -19.98
N LEU A 118 -10.37 1.71 -19.93
CA LEU A 118 -10.25 2.63 -18.80
C LEU A 118 -10.69 4.06 -19.15
N VAL A 119 -10.50 4.48 -20.41
CA VAL A 119 -10.74 5.85 -20.86
C VAL A 119 -11.91 5.86 -21.84
N ARG A 120 -12.89 6.74 -21.57
CA ARG A 120 -13.99 7.03 -22.49
C ARG A 120 -13.87 8.47 -22.97
N PHE A 121 -13.73 8.64 -24.28
CA PHE A 121 -13.84 9.96 -24.90
C PHE A 121 -15.32 10.27 -25.14
N ILE A 122 -15.77 11.40 -24.62
CA ILE A 122 -17.11 11.93 -24.89
C ILE A 122 -16.88 13.16 -25.77
N GLY A 123 -17.27 13.03 -27.03
CA GLY A 123 -17.37 14.14 -27.99
C GLY A 123 -18.79 14.68 -28.06
#